data_AF-A0A952P3A3-F1
#
_entry.id   AF-A0A952P3A3-F1
#
_cell.length_a   1.000
_cell.length_b   1.000
_cell.length_c   1.000
_cell.angle_alpha   90.00
_cell.angle_beta   90.00
_cell.angle_gamma   90.00
#
_symmetry.space_group_name_H-M   'P 1'
#
loop_
_entity.id
_entity.type
_entity.pdbx_description
1 polymer ?
#
loop_
_entity_poly.entity_id
_entity_poly.type
_entity_poly.pdbx_seq_one_letter_code
_entity_poly.pdbx_strand_id
1 'polypeptide(L)'
;MNLAPLLQAHRQSAADGLSRNLGDGYLMQHNAIYRRVREEALKAGYAFEANADPAYEAFPLLQLSRILKNRVLPYTDNVTVFESLSPEQLAAISTADLEGNLKRNFLFHESVHGVVRDLSLKILGPIPSPKQSEQDFLLRILLEESCANTCELIGAMDADDKTHRAFYEINSYICHFELRVFLKKAFQEIGPRTLIPHLVFCYLHANFLKDRIEDRHFQQGQTLWDNQKLKADELKSLRSLGKTAFQLSERFRQQTTGLQLRLEGISTPLERLVQFNLVDSLMTDKKIPEFIASFANLFQQKQ
;
A
#
# COMPACT_ATOMS: atom_id res chain seq x y z
N MET A 1 8.99 -23.29 -4.88
CA MET A 1 9.77 -23.20 -6.15
C MET A 1 11.24 -23.16 -5.76
N ASN A 2 12.18 -23.61 -6.58
CA ASN A 2 13.61 -23.49 -6.21
C ASN A 2 14.07 -22.03 -6.37
N LEU A 3 15.11 -21.64 -5.64
CA LEU A 3 15.65 -20.28 -5.65
C LEU A 3 16.34 -19.95 -7.00
N ALA A 4 17.00 -20.91 -7.64
CA ALA A 4 17.75 -20.64 -8.87
C ALA A 4 16.91 -20.02 -10.02
N PRO A 5 15.72 -20.53 -10.39
CA PRO A 5 14.84 -19.87 -11.36
C PRO A 5 14.40 -18.46 -10.94
N LEU A 6 14.19 -18.23 -9.64
CA LEU A 6 13.83 -16.93 -9.10
C LEU A 6 14.98 -15.93 -9.30
N LEU A 7 16.22 -16.31 -8.95
CA LEU A 7 17.39 -15.47 -9.16
C LEU A 7 17.67 -15.21 -10.64
N GLN A 8 17.43 -16.18 -11.51
CA GLN A 8 17.54 -15.99 -12.96
C GLN A 8 16.55 -14.92 -13.45
N ALA A 9 15.28 -15.01 -13.05
CA ALA A 9 14.27 -14.02 -13.40
C ALA A 9 14.64 -12.61 -12.87
N HIS A 10 15.16 -12.52 -11.63
CA HIS A 10 15.66 -11.26 -11.09
C HIS A 10 16.80 -10.66 -11.93
N ARG A 11 17.82 -11.47 -12.29
CA ARG A 11 18.96 -11.02 -13.09
C ARG A 11 18.54 -10.54 -14.48
N GLN A 12 17.56 -11.19 -15.10
CA GLN A 12 17.04 -10.82 -16.42
C GLN A 12 16.34 -9.45 -16.41
N SER A 13 15.77 -9.04 -15.27
CA SER A 13 15.06 -7.77 -15.12
C SER A 13 15.85 -6.73 -14.31
N ALA A 14 17.10 -7.00 -13.92
CA ALA A 14 17.85 -6.17 -12.98
C ALA A 14 18.12 -4.74 -13.47
N ALA A 15 18.15 -4.52 -14.79
CA ALA A 15 18.38 -3.20 -15.38
C ALA A 15 17.19 -2.23 -15.21
N ASP A 16 15.98 -2.76 -15.01
CA ASP A 16 14.74 -1.97 -14.93
C ASP A 16 14.33 -1.62 -13.49
N GLY A 17 15.15 -1.98 -12.50
CA GLY A 17 14.87 -1.73 -11.09
C GLY A 17 16.11 -1.66 -10.23
N LEU A 18 15.91 -1.84 -8.93
CA LEU A 18 16.96 -1.87 -7.93
C LEU A 18 17.62 -3.25 -7.92
N SER A 19 18.79 -3.38 -8.54
CA SER A 19 19.50 -4.66 -8.69
C SER A 19 19.88 -5.34 -7.37
N ARG A 20 19.92 -4.61 -6.26
CA ARG A 20 20.16 -5.16 -4.91
C ARG A 20 18.88 -5.44 -4.11
N ASN A 21 17.71 -5.24 -4.71
CA ASN A 21 16.42 -5.61 -4.14
C ASN A 21 15.81 -6.77 -4.95
N LEU A 22 15.72 -7.94 -4.34
CA LEU A 22 15.28 -9.15 -4.99
C LEU A 22 13.86 -8.99 -5.57
N GLY A 23 13.75 -9.17 -6.88
CA GLY A 23 12.49 -9.07 -7.62
C GLY A 23 12.04 -7.67 -8.05
N ASP A 24 12.73 -6.61 -7.65
CA ASP A 24 12.31 -5.21 -7.92
C ASP A 24 12.11 -4.94 -9.41
N GLY A 25 13.14 -5.20 -10.22
CA GLY A 25 13.07 -5.01 -11.67
C GLY A 25 12.03 -5.91 -12.36
N TYR A 26 11.81 -7.12 -11.85
CA TYR A 26 10.75 -8.00 -12.37
C TYR A 26 9.37 -7.40 -12.09
N LEU A 27 9.12 -6.91 -10.87
CA LEU A 27 7.87 -6.26 -10.52
C LEU A 27 7.65 -4.97 -11.32
N MET A 28 8.70 -4.19 -11.59
CA MET A 28 8.66 -3.04 -12.48
C MET A 28 8.19 -3.41 -13.89
N GLN A 29 8.62 -4.54 -14.43
CA GLN A 29 8.22 -4.99 -15.77
C GLN A 29 6.79 -5.58 -15.78
N HIS A 30 6.45 -6.39 -14.77
CA HIS A 30 5.29 -7.29 -14.83
C HIS A 30 4.11 -6.89 -13.94
N ASN A 31 4.28 -5.97 -12.99
CA ASN A 31 3.20 -5.51 -12.09
C ASN A 31 2.87 -4.04 -12.35
N ALA A 32 1.69 -3.77 -12.91
CA ALA A 32 1.32 -2.43 -13.35
C ALA A 32 1.18 -1.44 -12.17
N ILE A 33 0.64 -1.90 -11.03
CA ILE A 33 0.47 -1.05 -9.85
C ILE A 33 1.81 -0.75 -9.20
N TYR A 34 2.65 -1.76 -9.01
CA TYR A 34 3.99 -1.60 -8.45
C TYR A 34 4.82 -0.62 -9.29
N ARG A 35 4.89 -0.85 -10.61
CA ARG A 35 5.57 0.04 -11.55
C ARG A 35 5.07 1.48 -11.43
N ARG A 36 3.74 1.66 -11.42
CA ARG A 36 3.16 3.00 -11.37
C ARG A 36 3.53 3.73 -10.09
N VAL A 37 3.45 3.07 -8.94
CA VAL A 37 3.84 3.67 -7.65
C VAL A 37 5.31 4.05 -7.66
N ARG A 38 6.18 3.18 -8.15
CA ARG A 38 7.62 3.44 -8.27
C ARG A 38 7.94 4.65 -9.15
N GLU A 39 7.29 4.75 -10.31
CA GLU A 39 7.41 5.90 -11.21
C GLU A 39 6.92 7.19 -10.56
N GLU A 40 5.77 7.16 -9.89
CA GLU A 40 5.22 8.34 -9.22
C GLU A 40 6.07 8.76 -8.00
N ALA A 41 6.67 7.81 -7.27
CA ALA A 41 7.59 8.12 -6.18
C ALA A 41 8.84 8.85 -6.69
N LEU A 42 9.44 8.37 -7.80
CA LEU A 42 10.54 9.06 -8.47
C LEU A 42 10.15 10.47 -8.94
N LYS A 43 8.95 10.63 -9.53
CA LYS A 43 8.42 11.94 -9.95
C LYS A 43 8.17 12.88 -8.78
N ALA A 44 7.77 12.35 -7.62
CA ALA A 44 7.66 13.09 -6.37
C ALA A 44 9.04 13.43 -5.74
N GLY A 45 10.13 13.05 -6.39
CA GLY A 45 11.50 13.36 -5.96
C GLY A 45 12.03 12.44 -4.86
N TYR A 46 11.45 11.25 -4.70
CA TYR A 46 12.01 10.23 -3.81
C TYR A 46 13.18 9.52 -4.48
N ALA A 47 14.24 9.29 -3.71
CA ALA A 47 15.35 8.43 -4.06
C ALA A 47 15.26 7.10 -3.31
N PHE A 48 15.96 6.08 -3.81
CA PHE A 48 16.02 4.76 -3.19
C PHE A 48 17.45 4.41 -2.81
N GLU A 49 17.67 3.98 -1.58
CA GLU A 49 19.02 3.76 -1.05
C GLU A 49 19.14 2.38 -0.40
N ALA A 50 20.15 1.61 -0.84
CA ALA A 50 20.39 0.24 -0.35
C ALA A 50 21.06 0.19 1.04
N ASN A 51 21.44 1.34 1.58
CA ASN A 51 22.07 1.47 2.88
C ASN A 51 21.01 1.98 3.85
N ALA A 52 20.11 1.10 4.26
CA ALA A 52 19.20 1.40 5.34
C ALA A 52 20.00 1.87 6.57
N ASP A 53 19.62 3.01 7.14
CA ASP A 53 20.16 3.43 8.43
C ASP A 53 19.89 2.32 9.46
N PRO A 54 20.85 1.98 10.35
CA PRO A 54 20.63 1.05 11.47
C PRO A 54 19.31 1.28 12.25
N ALA A 55 18.86 2.53 12.36
CA ALA A 55 17.58 2.87 12.98
C ALA A 55 16.37 2.33 12.21
N TYR A 56 16.42 2.31 10.88
CA TYR A 56 15.38 1.68 10.05
C TYR A 56 15.40 0.17 10.19
N GLU A 57 16.58 -0.45 10.25
CA GLU A 57 16.66 -1.90 10.43
C GLU A 57 16.15 -2.35 11.79
N ALA A 58 16.44 -1.58 12.84
CA ALA A 58 16.03 -1.86 14.21
C ALA A 58 14.55 -1.59 14.44
N PHE A 59 14.01 -0.48 13.93
CA PHE A 59 12.63 -0.09 14.17
C PHE A 59 12.02 0.74 13.01
N PRO A 60 11.62 0.09 11.90
CA PRO A 60 11.12 0.76 10.69
C PRO A 60 9.95 1.71 10.96
N LEU A 61 9.04 1.32 11.86
CA LEU A 61 7.85 2.10 12.21
C LEU A 61 8.19 3.50 12.77
N LEU A 62 9.38 3.70 13.33
CA LEU A 62 9.81 5.02 13.84
C LEU A 62 10.33 5.94 12.73
N GLN A 63 10.56 5.42 11.53
CA GLN A 63 11.30 6.13 10.49
C GLN A 63 10.42 6.75 9.41
N LEU A 64 9.11 6.45 9.36
CA LEU A 64 8.23 6.95 8.29
C LEU A 64 8.30 8.48 8.15
N SER A 65 8.17 9.22 9.26
CA SER A 65 8.22 10.70 9.23
C SER A 65 9.57 11.23 8.73
N ARG A 66 10.68 10.52 9.01
CA ARG A 66 12.02 10.84 8.48
C ARG A 66 12.13 10.51 6.99
N ILE A 67 11.67 9.35 6.57
CA ILE A 67 11.66 8.89 5.16
C ILE A 67 10.91 9.91 4.30
N LEU A 68 9.71 10.29 4.72
CA LEU A 68 8.87 11.25 3.99
C LEU A 68 9.46 12.66 3.97
N LYS A 69 10.13 13.07 5.05
CA LYS A 69 10.82 14.38 5.11
C LYS A 69 12.03 14.43 4.20
N ASN A 70 12.88 13.41 4.24
CA ASN A 70 14.13 13.38 3.49
C ASN A 70 13.96 12.92 2.04
N ARG A 71 12.79 12.34 1.72
CA ARG A 71 12.47 11.74 0.43
C ARG A 71 13.48 10.66 0.01
N VAL A 72 13.89 9.83 0.97
CA VAL A 72 14.77 8.68 0.73
C VAL A 72 14.12 7.44 1.28
N LEU A 73 13.87 6.47 0.40
CA LEU A 73 13.25 5.19 0.70
C LEU A 73 14.35 4.12 0.89
N PRO A 74 14.64 3.72 2.14
CA PRO A 74 15.68 2.75 2.41
C PRO A 74 15.24 1.34 2.03
N TYR A 75 16.18 0.55 1.53
CA TYR A 75 16.05 -0.90 1.38
C TYR A 75 17.36 -1.59 1.79
N THR A 76 17.27 -2.87 2.10
CA THR A 76 18.44 -3.70 2.43
C THR A 76 18.83 -4.50 1.19
N ASP A 77 20.14 -4.64 0.96
CA ASP A 77 20.64 -5.60 -0.03
C ASP A 77 20.30 -7.02 0.41
N ASN A 78 19.37 -7.65 -0.30
CA ASN A 78 18.94 -9.02 -0.06
C ASN A 78 19.22 -9.94 -1.27
N VAL A 79 20.13 -9.52 -2.16
CA VAL A 79 20.50 -10.26 -3.37
C VAL A 79 21.92 -10.80 -3.24
N THR A 80 22.88 -9.98 -2.80
CA THR A 80 24.31 -10.33 -2.82
C THR A 80 24.66 -11.55 -1.97
N VAL A 81 23.87 -11.85 -0.92
CA VAL A 81 24.04 -13.07 -0.12
C VAL A 81 24.02 -14.35 -0.98
N PHE A 82 23.22 -14.37 -2.05
CA PHE A 82 23.07 -15.53 -2.93
C PHE A 82 24.18 -15.65 -3.98
N GLU A 83 24.96 -14.59 -4.21
CA GLU A 83 26.07 -14.59 -5.18
C GLU A 83 27.26 -15.43 -4.70
N SER A 84 27.35 -15.65 -3.38
CA SER A 84 28.38 -16.47 -2.75
C SER A 84 28.09 -17.97 -2.75
N LEU A 85 26.88 -18.38 -3.16
CA LEU A 85 26.43 -19.77 -3.08
C LEU A 85 26.79 -20.57 -4.34
N SER A 86 27.15 -21.84 -4.15
CA SER A 86 27.34 -22.78 -5.26
C SER A 86 26.00 -23.14 -5.94
N PRO A 87 26.01 -23.63 -7.18
CA PRO A 87 24.80 -24.10 -7.86
C PRO A 87 24.01 -25.15 -7.06
N GLU A 88 24.71 -26.06 -6.37
CA GLU A 88 24.11 -27.10 -5.53
C GLU A 88 23.42 -26.50 -4.30
N GLN A 89 24.05 -25.50 -3.66
CA GLN A 89 23.44 -24.78 -2.54
C GLN A 89 22.20 -24.00 -2.98
N LEU A 90 22.27 -23.31 -4.13
CA LEU A 90 21.11 -22.60 -4.69
C LEU A 90 19.96 -23.53 -5.09
N ALA A 91 20.27 -24.74 -5.55
CA ALA A 91 19.27 -25.74 -5.88
C ALA A 91 18.59 -26.34 -4.63
N ALA A 92 19.29 -26.36 -3.49
CA ALA A 92 18.78 -26.87 -2.21
C ALA A 92 17.83 -25.88 -1.52
N ILE A 93 17.91 -24.58 -1.82
CA ILE A 93 17.06 -23.54 -1.23
C ILE A 93 15.77 -23.41 -2.04
N SER A 94 14.63 -23.49 -1.34
CA SER A 94 13.32 -23.22 -1.89
C SER A 94 12.82 -21.82 -1.54
N THR A 95 11.79 -21.35 -2.25
CA THR A 95 11.10 -20.09 -1.92
C THR A 95 10.47 -20.09 -0.53
N ALA A 96 10.11 -21.26 0.01
CA ALA A 96 9.58 -21.37 1.37
C ALA A 96 10.67 -21.09 2.41
N ASP A 97 11.92 -21.42 2.12
CA ASP A 97 13.05 -21.14 3.01
C ASP A 97 13.36 -19.64 3.09
N LEU A 98 12.89 -18.84 2.13
CA LEU A 98 13.02 -17.38 2.19
C LEU A 98 12.05 -16.76 3.21
N GLU A 99 10.93 -17.42 3.49
CA GLU A 99 9.91 -16.94 4.41
C GLU A 99 10.48 -16.89 5.83
N GLY A 100 10.55 -15.68 6.40
CA GLY A 100 11.09 -15.44 7.74
C GLY A 100 12.63 -15.40 7.84
N ASN A 101 13.36 -15.92 6.85
CA ASN A 101 14.83 -15.92 6.85
C ASN A 101 15.44 -14.82 5.98
N LEU A 102 14.79 -14.43 4.89
CA LEU A 102 15.25 -13.34 4.04
C LEU A 102 14.69 -12.00 4.54
N LYS A 103 15.54 -10.98 4.65
CA LYS A 103 15.09 -9.61 4.91
C LYS A 103 14.23 -9.12 3.75
N ARG A 104 12.94 -8.88 4.03
CA ARG A 104 11.98 -8.28 3.10
C ARG A 104 12.20 -6.78 2.99
N ASN A 105 11.91 -6.24 1.81
CA ASN A 105 11.99 -4.81 1.53
C ASN A 105 10.59 -4.30 1.19
N PHE A 106 9.98 -3.56 2.11
CA PHE A 106 8.60 -3.06 1.93
C PHE A 106 8.54 -1.78 1.07
N LEU A 107 9.41 -1.69 0.06
CA LEU A 107 9.56 -0.52 -0.78
C LEU A 107 8.25 -0.14 -1.48
N PHE A 108 7.41 -1.11 -1.81
CA PHE A 108 6.13 -0.81 -2.45
C PHE A 108 5.26 0.06 -1.53
N HIS A 109 5.03 -0.41 -0.31
CA HIS A 109 4.22 0.25 0.70
C HIS A 109 4.77 1.65 1.04
N GLU A 110 6.07 1.73 1.34
CA GLU A 110 6.72 3.01 1.66
C GLU A 110 6.69 4.00 0.48
N SER A 111 6.80 3.50 -0.75
CA SER A 111 6.66 4.33 -1.95
C SER A 111 5.23 4.88 -2.08
N VAL A 112 4.20 4.11 -1.71
CA VAL A 112 2.82 4.62 -1.71
C VAL A 112 2.68 5.76 -0.72
N HIS A 113 3.20 5.64 0.50
CA HIS A 113 3.22 6.76 1.44
C HIS A 113 3.90 7.99 0.85
N GLY A 114 5.03 7.80 0.15
CA GLY A 114 5.74 8.90 -0.50
C GLY A 114 4.90 9.62 -1.55
N VAL A 115 4.27 8.87 -2.44
CA VAL A 115 3.36 9.37 -3.49
C VAL A 115 2.15 10.07 -2.89
N VAL A 116 1.52 9.44 -1.90
CA VAL A 116 0.31 9.96 -1.26
C VAL A 116 0.63 11.23 -0.48
N ARG A 117 1.76 11.28 0.23
CA ARG A 117 2.20 12.48 0.95
C ARG A 117 2.39 13.65 0.00
N ASP A 118 3.05 13.44 -1.13
CA ASP A 118 3.26 14.49 -2.13
C ASP A 118 1.92 14.98 -2.73
N LEU A 119 1.03 14.05 -3.08
CA LEU A 119 -0.30 14.39 -3.60
C LEU A 119 -1.17 15.11 -2.56
N SER A 120 -1.14 14.65 -1.30
CA SER A 120 -1.83 15.24 -0.15
C SER A 120 -1.38 16.68 0.07
N LEU A 121 -0.07 16.95 0.02
CA LEU A 121 0.46 18.31 0.12
C LEU A 121 -0.01 19.23 -1.01
N LYS A 122 -0.16 18.71 -2.24
CA LYS A 122 -0.62 19.48 -3.40
C LYS A 122 -2.11 19.84 -3.35
N ILE A 123 -2.96 18.90 -2.95
CA ILE A 123 -4.42 19.06 -3.01
C ILE A 123 -4.97 19.60 -1.68
N LEU A 124 -4.62 18.94 -0.60
CA LEU A 124 -5.16 19.22 0.72
C LEU A 124 -4.33 20.30 1.46
N GLY A 125 -3.09 20.55 1.02
CA GLY A 125 -2.17 21.51 1.64
C GLY A 125 -1.31 20.89 2.75
N PRO A 126 -0.55 21.73 3.49
CA PRO A 126 0.32 21.28 4.59
C PRO A 126 -0.43 20.43 5.61
N ILE A 127 0.24 19.41 6.14
CA ILE A 127 -0.33 18.59 7.22
C ILE A 127 -0.40 19.45 8.49
N PRO A 128 -1.58 19.62 9.09
CA PRO A 128 -1.71 20.40 10.32
C PRO A 128 -0.97 19.69 11.45
N SER A 129 -0.40 20.43 12.39
CA SER A 129 0.11 19.78 13.61
C SER A 129 -1.07 19.21 14.42
N PRO A 130 -0.87 18.11 15.18
CA PRO A 130 -1.92 17.56 16.03
C PRO A 130 -2.43 18.54 17.09
N LYS A 131 -1.62 19.54 17.47
CA LYS A 131 -2.04 20.65 18.36
C LYS A 131 -2.98 21.66 17.69
N GLN A 132 -2.90 21.81 16.36
CA GLN A 132 -3.77 22.71 15.60
C GLN A 132 -5.11 22.04 15.28
N SER A 133 -5.06 20.82 14.76
CA SER A 133 -6.25 20.02 14.47
C SER A 133 -5.89 18.55 14.54
N GLU A 134 -6.18 17.93 15.69
CA GLU A 134 -5.95 16.49 15.88
C GLU A 134 -6.78 15.66 14.89
N GLN A 135 -8.02 16.07 14.63
CA GLN A 135 -8.94 15.36 13.72
C GLN A 135 -8.43 15.36 12.28
N ASP A 136 -7.99 16.51 11.76
CA ASP A 136 -7.46 16.59 10.40
C ASP A 136 -6.13 15.86 10.28
N PHE A 137 -5.27 15.95 11.31
CA PHE A 137 -4.03 15.20 11.35
C PHE A 137 -4.28 13.69 11.31
N LEU A 138 -5.17 13.18 12.16
CA LEU A 138 -5.56 11.77 12.21
C LEU A 138 -6.08 11.29 10.86
N LEU A 139 -6.98 12.07 10.25
CA LEU A 139 -7.55 11.74 8.95
C LEU A 139 -6.46 11.66 7.88
N ARG A 140 -5.50 12.59 7.86
CA ARG A 140 -4.37 12.58 6.90
C ARG A 140 -3.51 11.34 7.01
N ILE A 141 -3.10 10.97 8.23
CA ILE A 141 -2.24 9.80 8.46
C ILE A 141 -2.97 8.51 8.13
N LEU A 142 -4.24 8.36 8.54
CA LEU A 142 -5.00 7.14 8.26
C LEU A 142 -5.37 7.03 6.77
N LEU A 143 -5.54 8.15 6.07
CA LEU A 143 -5.74 8.18 4.63
C LEU A 143 -4.49 7.73 3.87
N GLU A 144 -3.30 8.14 4.31
CA GLU A 144 -2.01 7.65 3.79
C GLU A 144 -1.90 6.12 3.90
N GLU A 145 -2.18 5.57 5.09
CA GLU A 145 -2.18 4.12 5.33
C GLU A 145 -3.23 3.39 4.47
N SER A 146 -4.45 3.94 4.37
CA SER A 146 -5.52 3.34 3.57
C SER A 146 -5.19 3.29 2.08
N CYS A 147 -4.50 4.30 1.56
CA CYS A 147 -3.97 4.28 0.20
C CYS A 147 -2.89 3.19 0.03
N ALA A 148 -1.97 3.06 0.99
CA ALA A 148 -0.93 2.02 0.98
C ALA A 148 -1.54 0.61 0.99
N ASN A 149 -2.47 0.32 1.91
CA ASN A 149 -3.16 -0.98 1.95
C ASN A 149 -3.97 -1.24 0.67
N THR A 150 -4.60 -0.21 0.10
CA THR A 150 -5.32 -0.34 -1.18
C THR A 150 -4.38 -0.74 -2.30
N CYS A 151 -3.22 -0.08 -2.43
CA CYS A 151 -2.21 -0.41 -3.43
C CYS A 151 -1.69 -1.85 -3.28
N GLU A 152 -1.43 -2.31 -2.06
CA GLU A 152 -0.99 -3.68 -1.81
C GLU A 152 -2.06 -4.72 -2.15
N LEU A 153 -3.33 -4.41 -1.92
CA LEU A 153 -4.42 -5.27 -2.32
C LEU A 153 -4.52 -5.36 -3.85
N ILE A 154 -4.61 -4.21 -4.55
CA ILE A 154 -4.80 -4.22 -6.00
C ILE A 154 -3.54 -4.64 -6.75
N GLY A 155 -2.34 -4.42 -6.20
CA GLY A 155 -1.09 -4.88 -6.80
C GLY A 155 -0.99 -6.40 -6.88
N ALA A 156 -1.67 -7.15 -6.01
CA ALA A 156 -1.73 -8.60 -6.08
C ALA A 156 -2.45 -9.11 -7.35
N MET A 157 -3.20 -8.25 -8.06
CA MET A 157 -3.99 -8.63 -9.24
C MET A 157 -3.15 -9.17 -10.40
N ASP A 158 -1.91 -8.70 -10.53
CA ASP A 158 -1.01 -9.06 -11.62
C ASP A 158 -0.13 -10.29 -11.30
N ALA A 159 -0.12 -10.76 -10.04
CA ALA A 159 0.73 -11.85 -9.56
C ALA A 159 0.24 -13.24 -10.04
N ASP A 160 0.35 -13.48 -11.34
CA ASP A 160 -0.29 -14.60 -12.03
C ASP A 160 0.40 -15.94 -11.73
N ASP A 161 1.73 -15.97 -11.73
CA ASP A 161 2.55 -17.17 -11.55
C ASP A 161 3.34 -17.21 -10.22
N LYS A 162 4.06 -18.31 -9.99
CA LYS A 162 4.81 -18.56 -8.74
C LYS A 162 6.00 -17.60 -8.55
N THR A 163 6.66 -17.20 -9.64
CA THR A 163 7.79 -16.27 -9.62
C THR A 163 7.31 -14.89 -9.23
N HIS A 164 6.23 -14.44 -9.87
CA HIS A 164 5.63 -13.14 -9.58
C HIS A 164 5.13 -13.07 -8.14
N ARG A 165 4.42 -14.10 -7.65
CA ARG A 165 3.97 -14.14 -6.25
C ARG A 165 5.11 -14.09 -5.26
N ALA A 166 6.16 -14.88 -5.48
CA ALA A 166 7.34 -14.87 -4.59
C ALA A 166 7.99 -13.47 -4.54
N PHE A 167 8.19 -12.82 -5.68
CA PHE A 167 8.72 -11.45 -5.68
C PHE A 167 7.78 -10.45 -5.03
N TYR A 168 6.47 -10.56 -5.27
CA TYR A 168 5.48 -9.67 -4.66
C TYR A 168 5.44 -9.81 -3.14
N GLU A 169 5.49 -11.04 -2.62
CA GLU A 169 5.58 -11.35 -1.19
C GLU A 169 6.83 -10.73 -0.57
N ILE A 170 8.00 -10.86 -1.21
CA ILE A 170 9.25 -10.30 -0.69
C ILE A 170 9.20 -8.75 -0.60
N ASN A 171 8.35 -8.11 -1.41
CA ASN A 171 8.31 -6.66 -1.59
C ASN A 171 7.07 -5.94 -1.02
N SER A 172 6.14 -6.67 -0.39
CA SER A 172 4.86 -6.13 0.11
C SER A 172 4.60 -6.63 1.54
N TYR A 173 3.86 -5.91 2.37
CA TYR A 173 3.40 -6.36 3.68
C TYR A 173 2.23 -7.34 3.57
N ILE A 174 1.26 -7.02 2.71
CA ILE A 174 -0.01 -7.75 2.59
C ILE A 174 -0.09 -8.43 1.23
N CYS A 175 -0.47 -9.71 1.21
CA CYS A 175 -0.60 -10.50 -0.01
C CYS A 175 -1.87 -11.36 0.04
N HIS A 176 -2.91 -10.96 -0.71
CA HIS A 176 -4.19 -11.67 -0.81
C HIS A 176 -4.37 -12.31 -2.20
N PHE A 177 -3.54 -13.30 -2.52
CA PHE A 177 -3.53 -13.91 -3.86
C PHE A 177 -4.83 -14.66 -4.21
N GLU A 178 -5.59 -15.09 -3.21
CA GLU A 178 -6.90 -15.71 -3.36
C GLU A 178 -7.94 -14.74 -3.96
N LEU A 179 -7.74 -13.43 -3.78
CA LEU A 179 -8.63 -12.40 -4.30
C LEU A 179 -8.23 -11.92 -5.71
N ARG A 180 -7.07 -12.34 -6.23
CA ARG A 180 -6.50 -11.87 -7.50
C ARG A 180 -7.51 -11.88 -8.65
N VAL A 181 -8.20 -13.00 -8.86
CA VAL A 181 -9.17 -13.15 -9.96
C VAL A 181 -10.35 -12.19 -9.81
N PHE A 182 -10.86 -12.05 -8.60
CA PHE A 182 -11.98 -11.13 -8.31
C PHE A 182 -11.57 -9.66 -8.44
N LEU A 183 -10.36 -9.32 -7.97
CA LEU A 183 -9.78 -7.97 -8.11
C LEU A 183 -9.58 -7.61 -9.57
N LYS A 184 -8.93 -8.50 -10.35
CA LYS A 184 -8.69 -8.29 -11.78
C LYS A 184 -10.00 -8.09 -12.55
N LYS A 185 -11.01 -8.93 -12.26
CA LYS A 185 -12.35 -8.79 -12.84
C LYS A 185 -13.01 -7.46 -12.46
N ALA A 186 -13.04 -7.10 -11.17
CA ALA A 186 -13.62 -5.84 -10.72
C ALA A 186 -12.88 -4.62 -11.30
N PHE A 187 -11.54 -4.69 -11.41
CA PHE A 187 -10.75 -3.62 -11.99
C PHE A 187 -11.07 -3.41 -13.48
N GLN A 188 -11.38 -4.48 -14.22
CA GLN A 188 -11.78 -4.43 -15.62
C GLN A 188 -13.23 -3.99 -15.82
N GLU A 189 -14.16 -4.50 -15.01
CA GLU A 189 -15.60 -4.25 -15.18
C GLU A 189 -16.06 -2.91 -14.58
N ILE A 190 -15.54 -2.57 -13.40
CA ILE A 190 -15.93 -1.36 -12.64
C ILE A 190 -14.97 -0.20 -12.92
N GLY A 191 -13.70 -0.52 -13.20
CA GLY A 191 -12.67 0.47 -13.47
C GLY A 191 -12.00 1.05 -12.21
N PRO A 192 -10.77 1.58 -12.34
CA PRO A 192 -10.01 2.11 -11.21
C PRO A 192 -10.65 3.34 -10.56
N ARG A 193 -11.40 4.15 -11.32
CA ARG A 193 -12.06 5.37 -10.82
C ARG A 193 -13.08 5.12 -9.73
N THR A 194 -13.71 3.95 -9.74
CA THR A 194 -14.72 3.59 -8.74
C THR A 194 -14.15 2.58 -7.74
N LEU A 195 -13.39 1.60 -8.21
CA LEU A 195 -12.85 0.55 -7.34
C LEU A 195 -11.84 1.08 -6.31
N ILE A 196 -10.89 1.93 -6.73
CA ILE A 196 -9.83 2.41 -5.82
C ILE A 196 -10.40 3.31 -4.73
N PRO A 197 -11.22 4.35 -5.02
CA PRO A 197 -11.82 5.16 -3.97
C PRO A 197 -12.67 4.35 -2.99
N HIS A 198 -13.42 3.37 -3.49
CA HIS A 198 -14.19 2.46 -2.65
C HIS A 198 -13.30 1.66 -1.70
N LEU A 199 -12.19 1.09 -2.18
CA LEU A 199 -11.25 0.35 -1.35
C LEU A 199 -10.55 1.25 -0.33
N VAL A 200 -10.11 2.45 -0.74
CA VAL A 200 -9.53 3.45 0.18
C VAL A 200 -10.52 3.77 1.29
N PHE A 201 -11.79 4.01 0.95
CA PHE A 201 -12.84 4.26 1.94
C PHE A 201 -13.05 3.08 2.90
N CYS A 202 -13.00 1.85 2.40
CA CYS A 202 -13.12 0.66 3.23
C CYS A 202 -11.95 0.51 4.21
N TYR A 203 -10.72 0.70 3.73
CA TYR A 203 -9.54 0.71 4.58
C TYR A 203 -9.55 1.86 5.58
N LEU A 204 -10.11 3.01 5.22
CA LEU A 204 -10.21 4.15 6.12
C LEU A 204 -11.15 3.83 7.29
N HIS A 205 -12.30 3.23 7.01
CA HIS A 205 -13.18 2.69 8.06
C HIS A 205 -12.45 1.67 8.95
N ALA A 206 -11.71 0.73 8.35
CA ALA A 206 -10.97 -0.28 9.11
C ALA A 206 -9.87 0.33 9.99
N ASN A 207 -9.15 1.34 9.49
CA ASN A 207 -8.08 2.05 10.17
C ASN A 207 -8.60 2.98 11.29
N PHE A 208 -9.84 3.48 11.17
CA PHE A 208 -10.60 4.11 12.26
C PHE A 208 -11.23 3.08 13.24
N LEU A 209 -10.75 1.84 13.23
CA LEU A 209 -11.16 0.76 14.14
C LEU A 209 -12.66 0.42 14.07
N LYS A 210 -13.31 0.68 12.93
CA LYS A 210 -14.69 0.21 12.70
C LYS A 210 -14.66 -1.29 12.36
N ASP A 211 -15.67 -2.03 12.80
CA ASP A 211 -15.80 -3.47 12.50
C ASP A 211 -16.38 -3.75 11.12
N ARG A 212 -17.16 -2.80 10.58
CA ARG A 212 -17.81 -2.90 9.27
C ARG A 212 -18.25 -1.53 8.76
N ILE A 213 -18.60 -1.49 7.48
CA ILE A 213 -19.30 -0.36 6.86
C ILE A 213 -20.81 -0.59 6.96
N GLU A 214 -21.52 0.36 7.53
CA GLU A 214 -22.99 0.38 7.55
C GLU A 214 -23.54 0.65 6.14
N ASP A 215 -24.73 0.14 5.84
CA ASP A 215 -25.33 0.31 4.50
C ASP A 215 -25.49 1.78 4.09
N ARG A 216 -25.82 2.65 5.05
CA ARG A 216 -25.90 4.10 4.80
C ARG A 216 -24.55 4.69 4.37
N HIS A 217 -23.45 4.31 5.03
CA HIS A 217 -22.11 4.80 4.70
C HIS A 217 -21.64 4.24 3.37
N PHE A 218 -22.02 3.00 3.03
CA PHE A 218 -21.74 2.41 1.72
C PHE A 218 -22.47 3.16 0.59
N GLN A 219 -23.72 3.56 0.81
CA GLN A 219 -24.48 4.39 -0.15
C GLN A 219 -23.90 5.80 -0.28
N GLN A 220 -23.59 6.46 0.84
CA GLN A 220 -22.95 7.78 0.84
C GLN A 220 -21.59 7.75 0.14
N GLY A 221 -20.80 6.69 0.38
CA GLY A 221 -19.54 6.48 -0.30
C GLY A 221 -19.68 6.46 -1.82
N GLN A 222 -20.64 5.69 -2.36
CA GLN A 222 -20.89 5.69 -3.81
C GLN A 222 -21.18 7.09 -4.35
N THR A 223 -21.95 7.91 -3.63
CA THR A 223 -22.26 9.27 -4.08
C THR A 223 -21.05 10.22 -4.08
N LEU A 224 -19.97 9.89 -3.37
CA LEU A 224 -18.78 10.73 -3.27
C LEU A 224 -17.81 10.57 -4.46
N TRP A 225 -17.69 9.37 -5.01
CA TRP A 225 -16.70 9.06 -6.06
C TRP A 225 -17.27 8.42 -7.31
N ASP A 226 -18.53 7.97 -7.30
CA ASP A 226 -19.15 7.36 -8.46
C ASP A 226 -20.35 8.19 -8.95
N ASN A 227 -20.22 8.73 -10.15
CA ASN A 227 -21.33 9.39 -10.87
C ASN A 227 -22.10 8.39 -11.74
N GLN A 228 -21.68 7.13 -11.80
CA GLN A 228 -22.31 6.08 -12.58
C GLN A 228 -23.27 5.24 -11.74
N LYS A 229 -24.34 4.78 -12.39
CA LYS A 229 -25.28 3.85 -11.76
C LYS A 229 -24.74 2.43 -11.91
N LEU A 230 -24.07 1.94 -10.87
CA LEU A 230 -23.57 0.58 -10.81
C LEU A 230 -24.70 -0.46 -10.89
N LYS A 231 -24.43 -1.58 -11.57
CA LYS A 231 -25.29 -2.76 -11.62
C LYS A 231 -25.27 -3.49 -10.28
N ALA A 232 -26.29 -4.31 -10.03
CA ALA A 232 -26.40 -5.09 -8.79
C ALA A 232 -25.18 -6.01 -8.56
N ASP A 233 -24.64 -6.62 -9.62
CA ASP A 233 -23.47 -7.49 -9.52
C ASP A 233 -22.17 -6.73 -9.25
N GLU A 234 -22.03 -5.51 -9.77
CA GLU A 234 -20.91 -4.61 -9.51
C GLU A 234 -20.93 -4.17 -8.04
N LEU A 235 -22.11 -3.77 -7.53
CA LEU A 235 -22.31 -3.45 -6.11
C LEU A 235 -21.99 -4.62 -5.19
N LYS A 236 -22.43 -5.83 -5.55
CA LYS A 236 -22.12 -7.05 -4.82
C LYS A 236 -20.61 -7.31 -4.79
N SER A 237 -19.93 -7.08 -5.91
CA SER A 237 -18.48 -7.23 -6.02
C SER A 237 -17.74 -6.21 -5.14
N LEU A 238 -18.12 -4.92 -5.17
CA LEU A 238 -17.56 -3.89 -4.29
C LEU A 238 -17.76 -4.22 -2.80
N ARG A 239 -18.94 -4.69 -2.41
CA ARG A 239 -19.20 -5.12 -1.03
C ARG A 239 -18.32 -6.30 -0.63
N SER A 240 -18.14 -7.27 -1.52
CA SER A 240 -17.30 -8.43 -1.24
C SER A 240 -15.84 -8.03 -1.05
N LEU A 241 -15.29 -7.21 -1.96
CA LEU A 241 -13.91 -6.74 -1.88
C LEU A 241 -13.68 -5.80 -0.69
N GLY A 242 -14.66 -4.96 -0.37
CA GLY A 242 -14.59 -4.06 0.79
C GLY A 242 -14.46 -4.78 2.13
N LYS A 243 -14.96 -6.03 2.25
CA LYS A 243 -14.80 -6.85 3.47
C LYS A 243 -13.33 -7.21 3.73
N THR A 244 -12.50 -7.30 2.70
CA THR A 244 -11.07 -7.60 2.84
C THR A 244 -10.34 -6.55 3.67
N ALA A 245 -10.76 -5.28 3.59
CA ALA A 245 -10.18 -4.21 4.40
C ALA A 245 -10.29 -4.48 5.91
N PHE A 246 -11.34 -5.18 6.34
CA PHE A 246 -11.59 -5.52 7.74
C PHE A 246 -10.87 -6.80 8.20
N GLN A 247 -10.12 -7.46 7.30
CA GLN A 247 -9.26 -8.59 7.64
C GLN A 247 -7.88 -8.15 8.11
N LEU A 248 -7.58 -6.84 8.08
CA LEU A 248 -6.37 -6.30 8.71
C LEU A 248 -6.29 -6.74 10.17
N SER A 249 -5.15 -7.34 10.53
CA SER A 249 -4.98 -7.88 11.88
C SER A 249 -5.25 -6.81 12.94
N GLU A 250 -5.98 -7.17 13.99
CA GLU A 250 -6.24 -6.28 15.12
C GLU A 250 -4.94 -5.76 15.72
N ARG A 251 -3.92 -6.62 15.79
CA ARG A 251 -2.57 -6.26 16.22
C ARG A 251 -2.01 -5.10 15.39
N PHE A 252 -2.08 -5.17 14.06
CA PHE A 252 -1.63 -4.09 13.20
C PHE A 252 -2.45 -2.80 13.45
N ARG A 253 -3.78 -2.91 13.46
CA ARG A 253 -4.68 -1.77 13.62
C ARG A 253 -4.52 -1.05 14.97
N GLN A 254 -4.24 -1.77 16.06
CA GLN A 254 -4.09 -1.19 17.39
C GLN A 254 -2.64 -0.82 17.71
N GLN A 255 -1.69 -1.73 17.47
CA GLN A 255 -0.30 -1.52 17.91
C GLN A 255 0.45 -0.56 16.98
N THR A 256 0.34 -0.73 15.66
CA THR A 256 1.06 0.11 14.70
C THR A 256 0.48 1.52 14.70
N THR A 257 -0.84 1.64 14.52
CA THR A 257 -1.52 2.94 14.57
C THR A 257 -1.33 3.60 15.93
N GLY A 258 -1.55 2.89 17.04
CA GLY A 258 -1.39 3.45 18.38
C GLY A 258 0.04 3.85 18.72
N LEU A 259 1.04 3.14 18.22
CA LEU A 259 2.42 3.57 18.34
C LEU A 259 2.68 4.84 17.53
N GLN A 260 2.29 4.87 16.25
CA GLN A 260 2.48 6.02 15.38
C GLN A 260 1.83 7.29 15.95
N LEU A 261 0.59 7.19 16.41
CA LEU A 261 -0.13 8.33 17.00
C LEU A 261 0.59 8.87 18.25
N ARG A 262 1.08 7.98 19.12
CA ARG A 262 1.84 8.39 20.31
C ARG A 262 3.16 9.07 19.95
N LEU A 263 3.84 8.60 18.91
CA LEU A 263 5.09 9.21 18.44
C LEU A 263 4.89 10.62 17.86
N GLU A 264 3.74 10.84 17.24
CA GLU A 264 3.31 12.15 16.72
C GLU A 264 2.73 13.05 17.84
N GLY A 265 2.77 12.59 19.10
CA GLY A 265 2.35 13.37 20.26
C GLY A 265 0.84 13.38 20.50
N ILE A 266 0.08 12.49 19.87
CA ILE A 266 -1.35 12.29 20.13
C ILE A 266 -1.51 11.38 21.34
N SER A 267 -2.04 11.95 22.42
CA SER A 267 -2.38 11.22 23.65
C SER A 267 -3.80 10.67 23.65
N THR A 268 -4.58 10.94 22.59
CA THR A 268 -5.96 10.48 22.49
C THR A 268 -6.03 8.95 22.54
N PRO A 269 -6.86 8.38 23.43
CA PRO A 269 -7.06 6.94 23.48
C PRO A 269 -7.56 6.41 22.13
N LEU A 270 -7.02 5.28 21.67
CA LEU A 270 -7.38 4.67 20.38
C LEU A 270 -8.88 4.44 20.24
N GLU A 271 -9.58 4.21 21.34
CA GLU A 271 -11.02 4.00 21.42
C GLU A 271 -11.82 5.20 20.89
N ARG A 272 -11.23 6.41 20.91
CA ARG A 272 -11.86 7.60 20.32
C ARG A 272 -11.83 7.62 18.80
N LEU A 273 -10.94 6.84 18.15
CA LEU A 273 -10.97 6.69 16.69
C LEU A 273 -12.31 6.10 16.22
N VAL A 274 -12.90 5.21 17.03
CA VAL A 274 -14.22 4.62 16.76
C VAL A 274 -15.33 5.68 16.79
N GLN A 275 -15.12 6.82 17.46
CA GLN A 275 -16.10 7.90 17.52
C GLN A 275 -15.93 8.93 16.39
N PHE A 276 -14.86 8.83 15.59
CA PHE A 276 -14.63 9.74 14.48
C PHE A 276 -15.76 9.65 13.45
N ASN A 277 -16.32 10.80 13.09
CA ASN A 277 -17.37 10.89 12.07
C ASN A 277 -16.74 11.05 10.69
N LEU A 278 -16.26 9.91 10.18
CA LEU A 278 -15.54 9.85 8.92
C LEU A 278 -16.37 10.36 7.74
N VAL A 279 -17.62 9.91 7.63
CA VAL A 279 -18.45 10.26 6.49
C VAL A 279 -18.76 11.75 6.46
N ASP A 280 -19.09 12.36 7.61
CA ASP A 280 -19.35 13.80 7.65
C ASP A 280 -18.12 14.62 7.27
N SER A 281 -16.92 14.16 7.66
CA SER A 281 -15.65 14.79 7.26
C SER A 281 -15.46 14.76 5.74
N LEU A 282 -15.71 13.61 5.11
CA LEU A 282 -15.62 13.43 3.66
C LEU A 282 -16.67 14.23 2.88
N MET A 283 -17.88 14.38 3.44
CA MET A 283 -18.96 15.14 2.81
C MET A 283 -18.77 16.66 2.94
N THR A 284 -18.13 17.12 4.02
CA THR A 284 -17.95 18.54 4.31
C THR A 284 -16.73 19.13 3.61
N ASP A 285 -15.59 18.41 3.61
CA ASP A 285 -14.38 18.86 2.91
C ASP A 285 -14.25 18.16 1.54
N LYS A 286 -14.65 18.90 0.51
CA LYS A 286 -14.58 18.45 -0.90
C LYS A 286 -13.17 18.11 -1.38
N LYS A 287 -12.13 18.62 -0.71
CA LYS A 287 -10.75 18.33 -1.11
C LYS A 287 -10.37 16.88 -0.84
N ILE A 288 -10.97 16.23 0.16
CA ILE A 288 -10.64 14.84 0.49
C ILE A 288 -11.14 13.89 -0.61
N PRO A 289 -12.42 13.93 -1.06
CA PRO A 289 -12.85 13.19 -2.24
C PRO A 289 -12.03 13.52 -3.50
N GLU A 290 -11.67 14.80 -3.72
CA GLU A 290 -10.80 15.21 -4.83
C GLU A 290 -9.42 14.54 -4.76
N PHE A 291 -8.82 14.49 -3.58
CA PHE A 291 -7.56 13.80 -3.33
C PHE A 291 -7.68 12.29 -3.63
N ILE A 292 -8.72 11.63 -3.13
CA ILE A 292 -8.94 10.19 -3.36
C ILE A 292 -9.15 9.91 -4.86
N ALA A 293 -9.92 10.74 -5.55
CA ALA A 293 -10.13 10.63 -6.99
C ALA A 293 -8.82 10.85 -7.77
N SER A 294 -8.01 11.83 -7.35
CA SER A 294 -6.70 12.11 -7.96
C SER A 294 -5.72 10.95 -7.75
N PHE A 295 -5.75 10.31 -6.59
CA PHE A 295 -4.97 9.09 -6.32
C PHE A 295 -5.42 7.94 -7.24
N ALA A 296 -6.73 7.71 -7.39
CA ALA A 296 -7.25 6.71 -8.31
C ALA A 296 -6.87 6.99 -9.78
N ASN A 297 -6.79 8.26 -10.17
CA ASN A 297 -6.37 8.67 -11.51
C ASN A 297 -4.92 8.29 -11.83
N LEU A 298 -4.06 8.07 -10.83
CA LEU A 298 -2.71 7.58 -11.06
C LEU A 298 -2.70 6.21 -11.74
N PHE A 299 -3.73 5.39 -11.54
CA PHE A 299 -3.76 4.00 -12.00
C PHE A 299 -4.61 3.78 -13.25
N GLN A 300 -4.98 4.86 -13.94
CA GLN A 300 -5.64 4.75 -15.23
C GLN A 300 -4.64 4.35 -16.30
N GLN A 301 -4.94 3.27 -17.01
CA GLN A 301 -4.26 2.96 -18.25
C GLN A 301 -4.61 4.08 -19.24
N LYS A 302 -3.60 4.76 -19.77
CA LYS A 302 -3.78 5.62 -20.94
C LYS A 302 -4.23 4.70 -22.08
N GLN A 303 -5.45 4.89 -22.54
CA GLN A 303 -5.94 4.28 -23.78
C GLN A 303 -5.14 4.80 -24.98
#